data_AF-A0A7I0J5U1-F1
#
_entry.id   AF-A0A7I0J5U1-F1
#
_cell.length_a   1.000
_cell.length_b   1.000
_cell.length_c   1.000
_cell.angle_alpha   90.00
_cell.angle_beta   90.00
_cell.angle_gamma   90.00
#
_symmetry.space_group_name_H-M   'P 1'
#
loop_
_entity.id
_entity.type
_entity.pdbx_description
1 polymer ?
#
loop_
_entity_poly.entity_id
_entity_poly.type
_entity_poly.pdbx_seq_one_letter_code
_entity_poly.pdbx_strand_id
1 'polypeptide(L)'
;RRALLTLVPLLALLYAIAVHAPEPVALFLMLFPIGLMIGSVEIILNVEADRTEFHLKRRIMNRAHSFWSAGFFGAGLFGGAMAHLGLSPQLHLALVVPIVAISMAIFLGGYEPAPARFAATGDKAPMF
;
A
#
# COMPACT_ATOMS: atom_id res chain seq x y z
N ARG A 1 10.98 4.04 2.00
CA ARG A 1 11.07 2.74 2.72
C ARG A 1 10.42 2.74 4.10
N ARG A 2 10.97 3.41 5.14
CA ARG A 2 10.45 3.31 6.53
C ARG A 2 8.95 3.58 6.63
N ALA A 3 8.47 4.64 5.96
CA ALA A 3 7.04 4.95 5.88
C ALA A 3 6.21 3.75 5.36
N LEU A 4 6.61 3.10 4.26
CA LEU A 4 5.88 1.95 3.73
C LEU A 4 5.93 0.73 4.66
N LEU A 5 7.08 0.46 5.30
CA LEU A 5 7.23 -0.62 6.29
C LEU A 5 6.29 -0.46 7.49
N THR A 6 5.88 0.77 7.81
CA THR A 6 4.96 1.05 8.91
C THR A 6 3.52 1.20 8.45
N LEU A 7 3.27 2.03 7.43
CA LEU A 7 1.92 2.39 6.97
C LEU A 7 1.17 1.18 6.39
N VAL A 8 1.83 0.32 5.62
CA VAL A 8 1.15 -0.80 4.96
C VAL A 8 0.68 -1.87 5.97
N PRO A 9 1.49 -2.32 6.95
CA PRO A 9 0.99 -3.19 8.01
C PRO A 9 -0.03 -2.52 8.93
N LEU A 10 0.15 -1.22 9.23
CA LEU A 10 -0.82 -0.45 10.01
C LEU A 10 -2.18 -0.40 9.31
N LEU A 11 -2.20 -0.24 7.99
CA LEU A 11 -3.41 -0.27 7.17
C LEU A 11 -4.17 -1.59 7.27
N ALA A 12 -3.46 -2.72 7.18
CA ALA A 12 -4.07 -4.03 7.40
C ALA A 12 -4.67 -4.14 8.82
N LEU A 13 -3.95 -3.67 9.84
CA LEU A 13 -4.41 -3.68 11.22
C LEU A 13 -5.65 -2.81 11.43
N LEU A 14 -5.67 -1.60 10.88
CA LEU A 14 -6.81 -0.69 11.01
C LEU A 14 -8.07 -1.25 10.31
N TYR A 15 -7.92 -1.92 9.16
CA TYR A 15 -9.05 -2.64 8.54
C TYR A 15 -9.55 -3.81 9.40
N ALA A 16 -8.63 -4.58 10.00
CA ALA A 16 -8.97 -5.66 10.92
C ALA A 16 -9.66 -5.16 12.21
N ILE A 17 -9.47 -3.90 12.59
CA ILE A 17 -10.23 -3.26 13.67
C ILE A 17 -11.58 -2.74 13.15
N ALA A 18 -11.58 -2.07 12.00
CA ALA A 18 -12.77 -1.42 11.43
C ALA A 18 -13.91 -2.39 11.13
N VAL A 19 -13.60 -3.65 10.80
CA VAL A 19 -14.60 -4.71 10.56
C VAL A 19 -15.43 -5.08 11.79
N HIS A 20 -15.06 -4.60 12.98
CA HIS A 20 -15.83 -4.75 14.21
C HIS A 20 -16.71 -3.54 14.54
N ALA A 21 -16.78 -2.54 13.65
CA ALA A 21 -17.63 -1.37 13.87
C ALA A 21 -19.10 -1.78 14.06
N PRO A 22 -19.77 -1.35 15.16
CA PRO A 22 -21.13 -1.77 15.47
C PRO A 22 -22.19 -1.10 14.59
N GLU A 23 -21.86 0.06 14.00
CA GLU A 23 -22.79 0.89 13.25
C GLU A 23 -22.10 1.69 12.14
N PRO A 24 -22.84 2.13 11.11
CA PRO A 24 -22.25 2.75 9.91
C PRO A 24 -21.42 4.03 10.19
N VAL A 25 -21.85 4.85 11.16
CA VAL A 25 -21.11 6.07 11.52
C VAL A 25 -19.76 5.73 12.14
N ALA A 26 -19.71 4.75 13.03
CA ALA A 26 -18.46 4.26 13.61
C ALA A 26 -17.53 3.71 12.52
N LEU A 27 -18.07 2.93 11.58
CA LEU A 27 -17.32 2.41 10.43
C LEU A 27 -16.76 3.57 9.58
N PHE A 28 -17.57 4.57 9.25
CA PHE A 28 -17.11 5.75 8.50
C PHE A 28 -15.95 6.47 9.19
N LEU A 29 -16.08 6.72 10.50
CA LEU A 29 -15.03 7.39 11.28
C LEU A 29 -13.73 6.57 11.34
N MET A 30 -13.84 5.23 11.35
CA MET A 30 -12.67 4.33 11.29
C MET A 30 -12.05 4.29 9.89
N LEU A 31 -12.87 4.36 8.82
CA LEU A 31 -12.40 4.37 7.43
C LEU A 31 -11.75 5.70 7.03
N PHE A 32 -12.11 6.82 7.67
CA PHE A 32 -11.54 8.13 7.36
C PHE A 32 -9.99 8.18 7.48
N PRO A 33 -9.36 7.83 8.61
CA PRO A 33 -7.90 7.78 8.70
C PRO A 33 -7.27 6.70 7.81
N ILE A 34 -7.99 5.59 7.55
CA ILE A 34 -7.54 4.55 6.62
C ILE A 34 -7.42 5.13 5.20
N GLY A 35 -8.41 5.91 4.75
CA GLY A 35 -8.39 6.58 3.44
C GLY A 35 -7.21 7.54 3.28
N LEU A 36 -6.94 8.36 4.31
CA LEU A 36 -5.77 9.26 4.31
C LEU A 36 -4.45 8.49 4.22
N MET A 37 -4.35 7.35 4.89
CA MET A 37 -3.17 6.50 4.84
C MET A 37 -3.00 5.81 3.49
N ILE A 38 -4.08 5.33 2.86
CA ILE A 38 -4.06 4.79 1.49
C ILE A 38 -3.51 5.85 0.54
N GLY A 39 -4.08 7.06 0.55
CA GLY A 39 -3.61 8.14 -0.32
C GLY A 39 -2.14 8.48 -0.10
N SER A 40 -1.68 8.46 1.15
CA SER A 40 -0.27 8.67 1.48
C SER A 40 0.63 7.56 0.90
N VAL A 41 0.23 6.29 1.03
CA VAL A 41 0.96 5.14 0.47
C VAL A 41 1.02 5.23 -1.06
N GLU A 42 -0.07 5.56 -1.72
CA GLU A 42 -0.14 5.71 -3.17
C GLU A 42 0.78 6.81 -3.69
N ILE A 43 0.79 7.97 -3.04
CA ILE A 43 1.72 9.06 -3.39
C ILE A 43 3.17 8.62 -3.24
N ILE A 44 3.51 7.95 -2.13
CA ILE A 44 4.87 7.46 -1.88
C ILE A 44 5.30 6.46 -2.97
N LEU A 45 4.44 5.50 -3.33
CA LEU A 45 4.74 4.49 -4.35
C LEU A 45 4.91 5.11 -5.74
N ASN A 46 4.06 6.06 -6.11
CA ASN A 46 4.15 6.75 -7.40
C ASN A 46 5.43 7.60 -7.50
N VAL A 47 5.81 8.30 -6.43
CA VAL A 47 7.07 9.07 -6.38
C VAL A 47 8.28 8.13 -6.46
N GLU A 48 8.22 6.98 -5.79
CA GLU A 48 9.31 5.99 -5.86
C GLU A 48 9.47 5.38 -7.26
N ALA A 49 8.34 5.10 -7.93
CA ALA A 49 8.34 4.65 -9.32
C ALA A 49 8.90 5.70 -10.28
N ASP A 50 8.55 7.00 -10.11
CA ASP A 50 9.14 8.10 -10.91
C ASP A 50 10.65 8.22 -10.69
N ARG A 51 11.12 8.17 -9.43
CA ARG A 51 12.56 8.21 -9.11
C ARG A 51 13.32 7.04 -9.72
N THR A 52 12.74 5.84 -9.63
CA THR A 52 13.31 4.63 -10.21
C THR A 52 13.34 4.72 -11.74
N GLU A 53 12.26 5.19 -12.37
CA GLU A 53 12.17 5.44 -13.80
C GLU A 53 13.26 6.41 -14.29
N PHE A 54 13.45 7.51 -13.55
CA PHE A 54 14.50 8.49 -13.83
C PHE A 54 15.90 7.88 -13.72
N HIS A 55 16.16 7.10 -12.66
CA HIS A 55 17.46 6.45 -12.45
C HIS A 55 17.76 5.39 -13.51
N LEU A 56 16.76 4.60 -13.92
CA LEU A 56 16.88 3.57 -14.94
C LEU A 56 16.93 4.13 -16.38
N LYS A 57 16.66 5.43 -16.59
CA LYS A 57 16.53 6.07 -17.90
C LYS A 57 15.57 5.34 -18.85
N ARG A 58 14.56 4.67 -18.30
CA ARG A 58 13.60 3.85 -19.04
C ARG A 58 12.22 3.96 -18.41
N ARG A 59 11.20 4.15 -19.23
CA ARG A 59 9.80 4.18 -18.79
C ARG A 59 9.39 2.84 -18.16
N ILE A 60 8.96 2.88 -16.90
CA ILE A 60 8.48 1.73 -16.13
C ILE A 60 7.10 1.95 -15.50
N MET A 61 6.58 3.19 -15.46
CA MET A 61 5.32 3.51 -14.79
C MET A 61 4.14 2.66 -15.30
N ASN A 62 4.00 2.49 -16.63
CA ASN A 62 2.95 1.64 -17.20
C ASN A 62 3.05 0.18 -16.72
N ARG A 63 4.29 -0.34 -16.59
CA ARG A 63 4.52 -1.70 -16.07
C ARG A 63 4.19 -1.79 -14.59
N ALA A 64 4.56 -0.76 -13.81
CA ALA A 64 4.22 -0.67 -12.39
C ALA A 64 2.69 -0.73 -12.20
N HIS A 65 1.93 0.06 -12.95
CA HIS A 65 0.47 -0.01 -12.94
C HIS A 65 -0.08 -1.38 -13.36
N SER A 66 0.50 -2.04 -14.38
CA SER A 66 0.09 -3.40 -14.73
C SER A 66 0.29 -4.39 -13.56
N PHE A 67 1.42 -4.30 -12.86
CA PHE A 67 1.69 -5.12 -11.67
C PHE A 67 0.75 -4.79 -10.51
N TRP A 68 0.45 -3.52 -10.26
CA TRP A 68 -0.52 -3.12 -9.24
C TRP A 68 -1.93 -3.65 -9.55
N SER A 69 -2.39 -3.55 -10.81
CA SER A 69 -3.67 -4.12 -11.24
C SER A 69 -3.72 -5.64 -11.05
N ALA A 70 -2.64 -6.34 -11.38
CA ALA A 70 -2.54 -7.78 -11.12
C ALA A 70 -2.62 -8.09 -9.61
N GLY A 71 -2.01 -7.25 -8.77
CA GLY A 71 -2.13 -7.31 -7.31
C GLY A 71 -3.56 -7.12 -6.82
N PHE A 72 -4.27 -6.10 -7.31
CA PHE A 72 -5.69 -5.87 -6.95
C PHE A 72 -6.59 -7.02 -7.39
N PHE A 73 -6.37 -7.55 -8.60
CA PHE A 73 -7.10 -8.72 -9.08
C PHE A 73 -6.83 -9.94 -8.20
N GLY A 74 -5.56 -10.22 -7.86
CA GLY A 74 -5.18 -11.31 -6.98
C GLY A 74 -5.75 -11.17 -5.56
N ALA A 75 -5.75 -9.96 -5.00
CA ALA A 75 -6.37 -9.67 -3.71
C ALA A 75 -7.89 -9.89 -3.74
N GLY A 76 -8.55 -9.50 -4.83
CA GLY A 76 -9.98 -9.77 -5.05
C GLY A 76 -10.30 -11.26 -5.11
N LEU A 77 -9.51 -12.04 -5.86
CA LEU A 77 -9.65 -13.50 -5.90
C LEU A 77 -9.41 -14.15 -4.54
N PHE A 78 -8.36 -13.73 -3.83
CA PHE A 78 -8.08 -14.23 -2.48
C PHE A 78 -9.23 -13.94 -1.52
N GLY A 79 -9.72 -12.71 -1.49
CA GLY A 79 -10.87 -12.33 -0.64
C GLY A 79 -12.14 -13.08 -1.02
N GLY A 80 -12.42 -13.25 -2.31
CA GLY A 80 -13.54 -14.04 -2.80
C GLY A 80 -13.45 -15.51 -2.40
N ALA A 81 -12.25 -16.10 -2.46
CA ALA A 81 -12.01 -17.47 -2.01
C ALA A 81 -12.23 -17.62 -0.49
N MET A 82 -11.74 -16.68 0.32
CA MET A 82 -11.97 -16.70 1.78
C MET A 82 -13.47 -16.62 2.11
N ALA A 83 -14.22 -15.76 1.41
CA ALA A 83 -15.67 -15.67 1.54
C ALA A 83 -16.38 -16.96 1.10
N HIS A 84 -15.94 -17.57 -0.02
CA HIS A 84 -16.49 -18.83 -0.51
C HIS A 84 -16.28 -19.99 0.48
N LEU A 85 -15.14 -20.01 1.17
CA LEU A 85 -14.83 -20.97 2.23
C LEU A 85 -15.59 -20.70 3.55
N GLY A 86 -16.40 -19.64 3.61
CA GLY A 86 -17.20 -19.30 4.79
C GLY A 86 -16.43 -18.63 5.92
N LEU A 87 -15.22 -18.11 5.68
CA LEU A 87 -14.50 -17.35 6.70
C LEU A 87 -15.24 -16.05 7.00
N SER A 88 -15.35 -15.73 8.29
CA SER A 88 -15.86 -14.41 8.70
C SER A 88 -14.92 -13.30 8.21
N PRO A 89 -15.44 -12.11 7.86
CA PRO A 89 -14.61 -10.96 7.51
C PRO A 89 -13.58 -10.62 8.60
N GLN A 90 -13.95 -10.80 9.87
CA GLN A 90 -13.09 -10.60 11.03
C GLN A 90 -11.88 -11.54 11.00
N LEU A 91 -12.12 -12.85 10.81
CA LEU A 91 -11.03 -13.84 10.76
C LEU A 91 -10.15 -13.63 9.52
N HIS A 92 -10.76 -13.37 8.35
CA HIS A 92 -10.03 -13.09 7.13
C HIS A 92 -9.10 -11.88 7.31
N LEU A 93 -9.60 -10.74 7.77
CA LEU A 93 -8.77 -9.55 7.95
C LEU A 93 -7.73 -9.73 9.05
N ALA A 94 -8.03 -10.46 10.13
CA ALA A 94 -7.05 -10.81 11.16
C ALA A 94 -5.87 -11.63 10.61
N LEU A 95 -6.12 -12.55 9.67
CA LEU A 95 -5.07 -13.32 8.98
C LEU A 95 -4.27 -12.47 7.99
N VAL A 96 -4.90 -11.48 7.35
CA VAL A 96 -4.22 -10.57 6.41
C VAL A 96 -3.15 -9.73 7.12
N VAL A 97 -3.36 -9.34 8.38
CA VAL A 97 -2.39 -8.54 9.16
C VAL A 97 -0.99 -9.17 9.20
N PRO A 98 -0.78 -10.40 9.71
CA PRO A 98 0.55 -11.01 9.73
C PRO A 98 1.09 -11.30 8.33
N ILE A 99 0.23 -11.67 7.36
CA ILE A 99 0.64 -11.90 5.96
C ILE A 99 1.27 -10.63 5.38
N VAL A 100 0.61 -9.48 5.55
CA VAL A 100 1.10 -8.19 5.07
C VAL A 100 2.36 -7.77 5.81
N ALA A 101 2.38 -7.88 7.14
CA ALA A 101 3.55 -7.51 7.94
C ALA A 101 4.81 -8.30 7.56
N ILE A 102 4.67 -9.63 7.42
CA ILE A 102 5.77 -10.53 7.02
C ILE A 102 6.20 -10.23 5.58
N SER A 103 5.25 -10.05 4.66
CA SER A 103 5.54 -9.73 3.26
C SER A 103 6.31 -8.40 3.14
N MET A 104 5.91 -7.37 3.89
CA MET A 104 6.60 -6.10 3.93
C MET A 104 8.03 -6.22 4.49
N ALA A 105 8.21 -7.03 5.54
CA ALA A 105 9.54 -7.30 6.08
C ALA A 105 10.45 -8.05 5.08
N ILE A 106 9.92 -9.04 4.36
CA ILE A 106 10.69 -9.82 3.38
C ILE A 106 11.06 -8.96 2.16
N PHE A 107 10.06 -8.32 1.52
CA PHE A 107 10.28 -7.65 0.23
C PHE A 107 10.85 -6.25 0.37
N LEU A 108 10.49 -5.52 1.43
CA LEU A 108 10.92 -4.13 1.63
C LEU A 108 11.94 -3.98 2.76
N GLY A 109 12.27 -5.05 3.50
CA GLY A 109 13.24 -5.03 4.59
C GLY A 109 14.66 -4.73 4.13
N GLY A 110 15.07 -5.16 2.94
CA GLY A 110 16.40 -4.85 2.37
C GLY A 110 16.38 -3.82 1.23
N TYR A 111 15.22 -3.24 0.93
CA TYR A 111 15.05 -2.36 -0.22
C TYR A 111 15.70 -0.99 0.01
N GLU A 112 16.54 -0.53 -0.91
CA GLU A 112 17.08 0.84 -0.88
C GLU A 112 16.32 1.72 -1.88
N PRO A 113 15.65 2.80 -1.42
CA PRO A 113 14.94 3.73 -2.30
C PRO A 113 15.87 4.40 -3.32
N ALA A 114 15.34 4.67 -4.51
CA ALA A 114 16.04 5.43 -5.52
C ALA A 114 16.38 6.85 -5.02
N PRO A 115 17.53 7.41 -5.42
CA PRO A 115 17.92 8.76 -5.02
C PRO A 115 16.86 9.80 -5.35
N ALA A 116 16.74 10.82 -4.50
CA ALA A 116 15.81 11.91 -4.76
C ALA A 116 16.22 12.69 -6.01
N ARG A 117 15.29 12.81 -6.96
CA ARG A 117 15.50 13.42 -8.29
C ARG A 117 16.10 14.83 -8.23
N PHE A 118 15.64 15.69 -7.30
CA PHE A 118 16.04 17.10 -7.22
C PHE A 118 17.10 17.40 -6.14
N ALA A 119 17.46 16.43 -5.30
CA ALA A 119 18.46 16.66 -4.25
C ALA A 119 19.89 16.72 -4.80
N ALA A 120 20.13 16.17 -6.00
CA ALA A 120 21.47 16.06 -6.59
C ALA A 120 21.88 17.24 -7.47
N THR A 121 20.93 18.05 -7.97
CA THR A 121 21.22 19.13 -8.93
C THR A 121 21.02 20.54 -8.38
N GLY A 122 20.45 20.72 -7.19
CA GLY A 122 20.12 22.06 -6.67
C GLY A 122 19.00 22.78 -7.44
N ASP A 123 18.44 22.14 -8.46
CA ASP A 123 17.32 22.66 -9.22
C ASP A 123 16.05 22.61 -8.37
N LYS A 124 15.43 23.78 -8.20
CA LYS A 124 14.10 23.88 -7.59
C LYS A 124 13.12 23.04 -8.41
N ALA A 125 12.24 22.32 -7.70
CA ALA A 125 11.13 21.64 -8.33
C ALA A 125 10.36 22.63 -9.23
N PRO A 126 9.94 22.23 -10.45
CA PRO A 126 9.14 23.10 -11.30
C PRO A 126 7.89 23.53 -10.52
N MET A 127 7.74 24.84 -10.37
CA MET A 127 6.54 25.46 -9.79
C MET A 127 5.51 25.52 -10.91
N PHE A 128 4.35 24.88 -10.70
CA PHE A 128 3.18 25.03 -11.57
C PHE A 128 2.50 26.37 -11.31
#